data_AF-A0A6L3XXP1-F1
#
_entry.id   AF-A0A6L3XXP1-F1
#
_cell.length_a   1.000
_cell.length_b   1.000
_cell.length_c   1.000
_cell.angle_alpha   90.00
_cell.angle_beta   90.00
_cell.angle_gamma   90.00
#
_symmetry.space_group_name_H-M   'P 1'
#
loop_
_entity.id
_entity.type
_entity.pdbx_description
1 polymer ?
#
loop_
_entity_poly.entity_id
_entity_poly.type
_entity_poly.pdbx_seq_one_letter_code
_entity_poly.pdbx_strand_id
1 'polypeptide(L)' 'MTQFNPVDHPHRRFNPLSGQWILVSPHRAKRP' A
#
# COMPACT_ATOMS: atom_id res chain seq x y z
N MET A 1 3.53 -13.97 -15.11
CA MET A 1 3.31 -13.39 -13.78
C MET A 1 3.66 -11.93 -13.85
N THR A 2 2.76 -11.02 -13.48
CA THR A 2 3.06 -9.57 -13.46
C THR A 2 3.99 -9.26 -12.30
N GLN A 3 5.02 -8.46 -12.55
CA GLN A 3 5.97 -8.03 -11.51
C GLN A 3 5.28 -7.10 -10.51
N PHE A 4 5.61 -7.23 -9.23
CA PHE A 4 5.07 -6.35 -8.21
C PHE A 4 5.58 -4.91 -8.41
N ASN A 5 4.66 -3.94 -8.50
CA ASN A 5 4.97 -2.50 -8.49
C ASN A 5 4.27 -1.84 -7.27
N PRO A 6 4.99 -1.31 -6.27
CA PRO A 6 4.37 -0.66 -5.11
C PRO A 6 3.58 0.60 -5.45
N VAL A 7 3.81 1.22 -6.62
CA VAL A 7 3.06 2.40 -7.08
C VAL A 7 1.64 2.05 -7.51
N ASP A 8 1.43 0.85 -8.05
CA ASP A 8 0.13 0.42 -8.59
C ASP A 8 -0.55 -0.64 -7.72
N HIS A 9 0.25 -1.51 -7.08
CA HIS A 9 -0.26 -2.66 -6.33
C HIS A 9 -0.47 -2.33 -4.85
N PRO A 10 -1.63 -2.71 -4.27
CA PRO A 10 -1.86 -2.61 -2.84
C PRO A 10 -0.83 -3.41 -2.03
N HIS A 11 -0.37 -2.84 -0.92
CA HIS A 11 0.63 -3.48 -0.05
C HIS A 11 0.53 -2.95 1.38
N ARG A 12 1.37 -3.47 2.29
CA ARG A 12 1.46 -2.97 3.67
C ARG A 12 2.86 -2.43 3.97
N ARG A 13 2.93 -1.38 4.78
CA ARG A 13 4.19 -0.81 5.29
C ARG A 13 4.18 -0.86 6.81
N PHE A 14 5.30 -1.29 7.40
CA PHE A 14 5.47 -1.29 8.84
C PHE A 14 5.93 0.10 9.31
N ASN A 15 5.32 0.61 10.38
CA ASN A 15 5.76 1.81 11.08
C ASN A 15 6.48 1.40 12.38
N PRO A 16 7.81 1.56 12.48
CA PRO A 16 8.57 1.14 13.65
C PRO A 16 8.33 2.02 14.88
N LEU A 17 7.82 3.25 14.71
CA LEU A 17 7.57 4.16 15.83
C LEU A 17 6.30 3.79 16.58
N SER A 18 5.28 3.30 15.87
CA SER A 18 4.02 2.85 16.48
C SER A 18 3.88 1.32 16.56
N GLY A 19 4.79 0.55 15.95
CA GLY A 19 4.73 -0.91 15.89
C GLY A 19 3.57 -1.46 15.05
N GLN A 20 3.01 -0.65 14.15
CA GLN A 20 1.79 -0.98 13.41
C GLN A 20 2.04 -1.17 11.91
N TRP A 21 1.16 -1.94 11.28
CA TRP A 21 1.12 -2.11 9.84
C TRP A 21 0.06 -1.21 9.22
N ILE A 22 0.45 -0.50 8.16
CA ILE A 22 -0.40 0.44 7.44
C ILE A 22 -0.72 -0.16 6.08
N LEU A 23 -2.00 -0.25 5.74
CA LEU A 23 -2.45 -0.65 4.41
C LEU A 23 -2.31 0.53 3.44
N VAL A 24 -1.58 0.30 2.36
CA VAL A 24 -1.41 1.25 1.25
C VAL A 24 -2.20 0.76 0.05
N SER A 25 -3.16 1.57 -0.39
CA SER A 25 -3.97 1.32 -1.61
C SER A 25 -3.84 2.53 -2.54
N PRO A 26 -2.94 2.49 -3.54
CA PRO A 26 -2.55 3.68 -4.33
C PRO A 26 -3.68 4.36 -5.11
N HIS A 27 -4.75 3.64 -5.43
CA HIS A 27 -5.85 4.16 -6.26
C HIS A 27 -7.13 4.47 -5.47
N ARG A 28 -7.09 4.42 -4.12
CA ARG A 28 -8.30 4.56 -3.30
C ARG A 28 -9.07 5.85 -3.57
N ALA A 29 -8.37 6.95 -3.80
CA ALA A 29 -8.96 8.27 -4.05
C ALA A 29 -9.50 8.46 -5.48
N LYS A 30 -9.28 7.51 -6.40
CA LYS A 30 -9.85 7.55 -7.76
C LYS A 30 -11.29 7.05 -7.83
N ARG A 31 -11.86 6.62 -6.70
CA ARG A 31 -13.29 6.27 -6.65
C ARG A 31 -14.11 7.56 -6.78
N PRO A 32 -15.19 7.55 -7.59
CA PRO A 32 -16.11 8.69 -7.67
C PRO A 32 -16.75 8.98 -6.31
#